data_AF-S9ZE09-F1
#
_entry.id   AF-S9ZE09-F1
#
_cell.length_a   1.000
_cell.length_b   1.000
_cell.length_c   1.000
_cell.angle_alpha   90.00
_cell.angle_beta   90.00
_cell.angle_gamma   90.00
#
_symmetry.space_group_name_H-M   'P 1'
#
loop_
_entity.id
_entity.type
_entity.pdbx_description
1 polymer ?
#
loop_
_entity_poly.entity_id
_entity_poly.type
_entity_poly.pdbx_seq_one_letter_code
_entity_poly.pdbx_strand_id
1 'polypeptide(L)' 'MARSYLGGVERGQRNIALLNIFKLAEALGVEPSVLLEAPAAGQEPTP' A
#
# COMPACT_ATOMS: atom_id res chain seq x y z
N MET A 1 -11.09 -0.38 -22.50
CA MET A 1 -11.29 -0.16 -21.05
C MET A 1 -10.09 -0.55 -20.21
N ALA A 2 -9.47 -1.72 -20.39
CA ALA A 2 -8.28 -2.10 -19.60
C ALA A 2 -7.04 -1.20 -19.82
N ARG A 3 -6.78 -0.79 -21.07
CA ARG A 3 -5.59 -0.01 -21.43
C ARG A 3 -5.57 1.42 -20.83
N SER A 4 -6.75 2.04 -20.70
CA SER A 4 -6.88 3.36 -20.09
C SER A 4 -6.83 3.32 -18.56
N TYR A 5 -7.31 2.23 -17.95
CA TYR A 5 -7.20 2.03 -16.50
C TYR A 5 -5.74 1.83 -16.08
N LEU A 6 -5.01 0.94 -16.75
CA LEU A 6 -3.58 0.71 -16.48
C LEU A 6 -2.76 2.00 -16.63
N GLY A 7 -2.94 2.74 -17.74
CA GLY A 7 -2.24 4.02 -17.92
C GLY A 7 -2.61 5.07 -16.88
N GLY A 8 -3.84 5.04 -16.34
CA GLY A 8 -4.24 5.88 -15.23
C GLY A 8 -3.54 5.51 -13.91
N VAL A 9 -3.24 4.23 -13.70
CA VAL A 9 -2.51 3.74 -12.52
C VAL A 9 -1.04 4.12 -12.61
N GLU A 10 -0.40 3.91 -13.76
CA GLU A 10 1.02 4.27 -13.98
C GLU A 10 1.29 5.77 -13.79
N ARG A 11 0.32 6.63 -14.12
CA ARG A 11 0.41 8.09 -13.92
C ARG A 11 -0.10 8.56 -12.54
N GLY A 12 -0.46 7.66 -11.64
CA GLY A 12 -1.00 8.01 -10.31
C GLY A 12 -2.40 8.63 -10.33
N GLN A 13 -3.12 8.58 -11.44
CA GLN A 13 -4.51 9.08 -11.57
C GLN A 13 -5.55 8.09 -11.00
N ARG A 14 -5.11 6.87 -10.68
CA ARG A 14 -5.89 5.80 -10.06
C ARG A 14 -5.01 5.11 -9.02
N ASN A 15 -5.53 4.90 -7.83
CA ASN A 15 -4.87 4.11 -6.80
C ASN A 15 -5.63 2.80 -6.58
N ILE A 16 -5.02 1.67 -6.96
CA ILE A 16 -5.60 0.33 -6.81
C ILE A 16 -5.62 -0.10 -5.33
N ALA A 17 -4.68 0.39 -4.53
CA ALA A 17 -4.42 -0.10 -3.19
C ALA A 17 -5.02 0.77 -2.08
N LEU A 18 -5.43 2.02 -2.35
CA LEU A 18 -5.82 2.99 -1.30
C LEU A 18 -6.88 2.42 -0.35
N LEU A 19 -7.98 1.92 -0.88
CA LEU A 19 -9.05 1.34 -0.07
C LEU A 19 -8.59 0.10 0.71
N ASN A 20 -7.66 -0.68 0.14
CA ASN A 20 -7.11 -1.85 0.82
C ASN A 20 -6.19 -1.45 1.98
N ILE A 21 -5.38 -0.39 1.82
CA ILE A 21 -4.54 0.16 2.87
C ILE A 21 -5.40 0.60 4.07
N PHE A 22 -6.49 1.32 3.84
CA PHE A 22 -7.40 1.72 4.92
C PHE A 22 -8.05 0.52 5.62
N LYS A 23 -8.55 -0.46 4.85
CA LYS A 23 -9.16 -1.67 5.44
C LYS A 23 -8.17 -2.48 6.27
N LEU A 24 -6.94 -2.61 5.81
CA LEU A 24 -5.89 -3.30 6.55
C LEU A 24 -5.50 -2.54 7.82
N ALA A 25 -5.35 -1.22 7.73
CA ALA A 25 -5.05 -0.38 8.87
C ALA A 25 -6.14 -0.45 9.95
N GLU A 26 -7.41 -0.39 9.54
CA GLU A 26 -8.57 -0.59 10.42
C GLU A 26 -8.54 -1.97 11.09
N ALA A 27 -8.33 -3.04 10.32
CA ALA A 27 -8.26 -4.41 10.85
C ALA A 27 -7.09 -4.63 11.83
N LEU A 28 -5.99 -3.90 11.65
CA LEU A 28 -4.79 -3.97 12.50
C LEU A 28 -4.82 -2.96 13.66
N GLY A 29 -5.78 -2.04 13.68
CA GLY A 29 -5.88 -1.00 14.72
C GLY A 29 -4.74 0.02 14.68
N VAL A 30 -4.19 0.31 13.49
CA VAL A 30 -3.09 1.26 13.30
C VAL A 30 -3.48 2.37 12.34
N GLU A 31 -2.75 3.49 12.36
CA GLU A 31 -2.89 4.53 11.34
C GLU A 31 -2.45 4.01 9.95
N PRO A 32 -3.14 4.35 8.85
CA PRO A 32 -2.76 3.93 7.49
C PRO A 32 -1.33 4.30 7.10
N SER A 33 -0.78 5.39 7.65
CA SER A 33 0.61 5.81 7.40
C SER A 33 1.63 4.78 7.85
N VAL A 34 1.33 3.99 8.89
CA VAL A 34 2.21 2.94 9.40
C VAL A 34 2.47 1.87 8.34
N LEU A 35 1.47 1.56 7.50
CA LEU A 35 1.60 0.59 6.41
C LEU A 35 2.43 1.12 5.22
N LEU A 36 2.77 2.41 5.22
CA LEU A 36 3.57 3.07 4.18
C LEU A 36 5.00 3.35 4.64
N GLU A 37 5.33 3.07 5.89
CA GLU A 37 6.70 3.16 6.40
C GLU A 37 7.60 2.14 5.68
N ALA A 38 8.82 2.56 5.33
CA ALA A 38 9.78 1.65 4.74
C ALA A 38 10.11 0.55 5.77
N PRO A 39 10.23 -0.72 5.34
CA PRO A 39 10.71 -1.77 6.22
C PRO A 39 12.04 -1.34 6.82
N ALA A 40 12.22 -1.53 8.13
CA ALA A 40 13.49 -1.27 8.77
C ALA A 40 14.59 -2.05 8.02
N ALA A 41 15.52 -1.34 7.41
CA ALA A 41 16.64 -1.94 6.71
C ALA A 41 17.50 -2.68 7.75
N GLY A 42 17.31 -4.01 7.89
CA GLY A 42 18.22 -4.84 8.66
C GLY A 42 17.64 -5.87 9.62
N GLN A 43 16.36 -6.27 9.54
CA GLN A 43 15.89 -7.39 10.34
C GLN A 43 16.06 -8.71 9.58
N GLU A 44 17.31 -9.21 9.56
CA GLU A 44 17.52 -10.65 9.42
C GLU A 44 16.77 -11.33 10.59
N PRO A 45 15.90 -12.32 10.32
CA PRO A 45 15.30 -13.10 11.40
C PRO A 45 16.45 -13.79 12.13
N THR A 46 16.67 -13.41 13.39
CA THR A 46 17.58 -14.13 14.27
C THR A 46 16.94 -15.51 14.52
N PRO A 47 17.68 -16.62 14.28
CA PRO A 47 17.13 -17.97 14.43
C PRO A 47 16.75 -18.31 15.87
#